data_AF-A0A2V5Y5V5-F1
#
_entry.id   AF-A0A2V5Y5V5-F1
#
_cell.length_a   1.000
_cell.length_b   1.000
_cell.length_c   1.000
_cell.angle_alpha   90.00
_cell.angle_beta   90.00
_cell.angle_gamma   90.00
#
_symmetry.space_group_name_H-M   'P 1'
#
loop_
_entity.id
_entity.type
_entity.pdbx_description
1 polymer ?
#
loop_
_entity_poly.entity_id
_entity_poly.type
_entity_poly.pdbx_seq_one_letter_code
_entity_poly.pdbx_strand_id
1 'polypeptide(L)'
;MRQFPVALIVFAVVSATVQLALSDDRNANDASKPGANHQLLGELAGKWNYILKISRGPDKPPIETKGIVNRQPIMAGRYYLADFNVEMLPGASGELERANFQGKEIEGYDNIKQRFVSVWIDNASTSVTVFEGTYDAPSRTFTYIAETAPQPGKRTKVREQIRLIDGNHYTLEWFEEHAGREIKTIEIAYSRAS
;
A
#
# COMPACT_ATOMS: atom_id res chain seq x y z
N MET A 1 66.76 -47.15 -17.32
CA MET A 1 65.65 -46.38 -17.93
C MET A 1 64.38 -46.68 -17.17
N ARG A 2 63.56 -45.63 -16.96
CA ARG A 2 62.21 -45.58 -16.33
C ARG A 2 62.15 -45.30 -14.82
N GLN A 3 61.75 -44.06 -14.54
CA GLN A 3 61.28 -43.51 -13.27
C GLN A 3 59.79 -43.81 -13.10
N PHE A 4 59.34 -44.00 -11.86
CA PHE A 4 57.97 -43.69 -11.41
C PHE A 4 58.04 -43.26 -9.94
N PRO A 5 57.48 -42.10 -9.55
CA PRO A 5 57.48 -41.66 -8.16
C PRO A 5 56.24 -42.15 -7.41
N VAL A 6 56.45 -42.44 -6.13
CA VAL A 6 55.43 -42.76 -5.11
C VAL A 6 54.67 -41.47 -4.76
N ALA A 7 53.35 -41.49 -4.87
CA ALA A 7 52.48 -40.43 -4.36
C ALA A 7 51.75 -40.91 -3.10
N LEU A 8 52.07 -40.29 -1.97
CA LEU A 8 51.46 -40.48 -0.66
C LEU A 8 50.18 -39.62 -0.59
N ILE A 9 49.00 -40.24 -0.45
CA ILE A 9 47.73 -39.53 -0.27
C ILE A 9 47.52 -39.28 1.23
N VAL A 10 47.55 -38.01 1.62
CA VAL A 10 47.19 -37.56 2.98
C VAL A 10 45.68 -37.36 3.03
N PHE A 11 44.98 -38.17 3.82
CA PHE A 11 43.57 -37.95 4.17
C PHE A 11 43.48 -36.90 5.28
N ALA A 12 43.00 -35.70 4.95
CA ALA A 12 42.65 -34.68 5.93
C ALA A 12 41.21 -34.90 6.45
N VAL A 13 41.09 -35.15 7.75
CA VAL A 13 39.82 -35.21 8.47
C VAL A 13 39.30 -33.78 8.64
N VAL A 14 38.21 -33.44 7.94
CA VAL A 14 37.49 -32.19 8.19
C VAL A 14 36.51 -32.45 9.34
N SER A 15 36.88 -31.96 10.53
CA SER A 15 35.99 -31.88 11.69
C SER A 15 34.88 -30.86 11.40
N ALA A 16 33.64 -31.34 11.34
CA ALA A 16 32.45 -30.53 11.22
C ALA A 16 32.19 -29.76 12.53
N THR A 17 32.82 -28.60 12.70
CA THR A 17 32.26 -27.53 13.53
C THR A 17 31.14 -26.89 12.70
N VAL A 18 29.90 -27.22 13.06
CA VAL A 18 28.70 -26.48 12.65
C VAL A 18 28.85 -25.06 13.21
N GLN A 19 29.53 -24.22 12.44
CA GLN A 19 29.40 -22.79 12.54
C GLN A 19 28.01 -22.48 11.98
N LEU A 20 27.00 -22.47 12.85
CA LEU A 20 25.80 -21.69 12.59
C LEU A 20 26.30 -20.27 12.35
N ALA A 21 26.40 -19.90 11.07
CA ALA A 21 26.55 -18.52 10.66
C ALA A 21 25.35 -17.77 11.24
N LEU A 22 25.58 -17.13 12.39
CA LEU A 22 24.78 -15.99 12.81
C LEU A 22 24.86 -15.00 11.64
N SER A 23 23.76 -14.96 10.89
CA SER A 23 23.53 -14.02 9.81
C SER A 23 23.86 -12.61 10.31
N ASP A 24 24.75 -11.94 9.60
CA ASP A 24 25.15 -10.53 9.68
C ASP A 24 24.20 -9.63 10.49
N ASP A 25 24.42 -9.53 11.81
CA ASP A 25 23.65 -8.72 12.77
C ASP A 25 23.78 -7.19 12.57
N ARG A 26 24.40 -6.74 11.46
CA ARG A 26 24.60 -5.32 11.15
C ARG A 26 23.40 -4.65 10.46
N ASN A 27 22.37 -5.39 10.05
CA ASN A 27 21.18 -4.84 9.37
C ASN A 27 19.87 -4.88 10.17
N ALA A 28 19.79 -5.66 11.26
CA ALA A 28 18.55 -5.77 12.04
C ALA A 28 18.24 -4.50 12.86
N ASN A 29 19.27 -3.74 13.25
CA ASN A 29 19.13 -2.55 14.09
C ASN A 29 18.77 -1.27 13.29
N ASP A 30 18.84 -1.33 11.95
CA ASP A 30 18.40 -0.26 11.05
C ASP A 30 16.97 -0.52 10.54
N ALA A 31 16.63 -1.79 10.27
CA ALA A 31 15.30 -2.15 9.77
C ALA A 31 14.14 -1.84 10.73
N SER A 32 14.39 -1.65 12.03
CA SER A 32 13.35 -1.28 13.01
C SER A 32 13.10 0.23 13.14
N LYS A 33 13.89 1.07 12.45
CA LYS A 33 13.84 2.52 12.55
C LYS A 33 13.09 3.14 11.36
N PRO A 34 12.26 4.18 11.57
CA PRO A 34 11.73 4.98 10.48
C PRO A 34 12.86 5.59 9.64
N GLY A 35 12.69 5.55 8.32
CA GLY A 35 13.64 6.09 7.34
C GLY A 35 12.96 6.99 6.31
N ALA A 36 13.65 7.27 5.19
CA ALA A 36 13.15 8.16 4.14
C ALA A 36 11.76 7.75 3.60
N ASN A 37 11.51 6.46 3.41
CA ASN A 37 10.20 5.99 2.95
C ASN A 37 9.07 6.21 3.97
N HIS A 38 9.37 6.17 5.26
CA HIS A 38 8.40 6.54 6.29
C HIS A 38 8.11 8.04 6.27
N GLN A 39 9.12 8.88 5.98
CA GLN A 39 8.96 10.32 5.84
C GLN A 39 8.13 10.70 4.61
N LEU A 40 8.25 9.95 3.51
CA LEU A 40 7.41 10.14 2.31
C LEU A 40 5.91 10.01 2.62
N LEU A 41 5.52 9.03 3.45
CA LEU A 41 4.12 8.91 3.92
C LEU A 41 3.68 10.14 4.74
N GLY A 42 4.63 10.81 5.39
CA GLY A 42 4.40 12.06 6.11
C GLY A 42 3.89 13.21 5.23
N GLU A 43 4.14 13.19 3.92
CA GLU A 43 3.58 14.20 3.00
C GLU A 43 2.04 14.12 2.92
N LEU A 44 1.46 12.95 3.18
CA LEU A 44 0.01 12.74 3.22
C LEU A 44 -0.61 13.16 4.55
N ALA A 45 0.19 13.35 5.61
CA ALA A 45 -0.31 13.63 6.96
C ALA A 45 -1.02 15.00 7.03
N GLY A 46 -2.03 15.08 7.88
CA GLY A 46 -2.86 16.24 8.19
C GLY A 46 -4.30 16.09 7.71
N LYS A 47 -5.04 17.20 7.70
CA LYS A 47 -6.45 17.24 7.36
C LYS A 47 -6.64 17.67 5.90
N TRP A 48 -7.49 16.95 5.18
CA TRP A 48 -7.74 17.17 3.76
C TRP A 48 -9.23 17.14 3.46
N ASN A 49 -9.69 18.08 2.64
CA ASN A 49 -10.94 17.94 1.93
C ASN A 49 -10.72 17.02 0.73
N TYR A 50 -11.74 16.27 0.33
CA TYR A 50 -11.68 15.50 -0.91
C TYR A 50 -12.97 15.59 -1.72
N ILE A 51 -12.80 15.42 -3.03
CA ILE A 51 -13.87 15.21 -4.00
C ILE A 51 -13.67 13.81 -4.56
N LEU A 52 -14.58 12.89 -4.26
CA LEU A 52 -14.62 11.51 -4.72
C LEU A 52 -15.55 11.40 -5.92
N LYS A 53 -15.04 10.89 -7.04
CA LYS A 53 -15.79 10.56 -8.25
C LYS A 53 -15.82 9.04 -8.43
N ILE A 54 -17.04 8.50 -8.52
CA ILE A 54 -17.29 7.07 -8.72
C ILE A 54 -17.80 6.88 -10.15
N SER A 55 -17.11 6.05 -10.92
CA SER A 55 -17.48 5.73 -12.30
C SER A 55 -18.81 4.98 -12.37
N ARG A 56 -19.64 5.33 -13.35
CA ARG A 56 -20.88 4.60 -13.70
C ARG A 56 -20.75 3.82 -15.01
N GLY A 57 -19.53 3.68 -15.54
CA GLY A 57 -19.24 3.17 -16.88
C GLY A 57 -18.88 4.26 -17.89
N PRO A 58 -18.47 3.88 -19.12
CA PRO A 58 -17.82 4.77 -20.09
C PRO A 58 -18.69 5.94 -20.58
N ASP A 59 -20.02 5.78 -20.64
CA ASP A 59 -20.93 6.75 -21.25
C ASP A 59 -21.85 7.45 -20.24
N LYS A 60 -21.57 7.30 -18.94
CA LYS A 60 -22.39 7.90 -17.87
C LYS A 60 -21.54 8.88 -17.07
N PRO A 61 -22.09 10.05 -16.70
CA PRO A 61 -21.38 10.95 -15.80
C PRO A 61 -21.07 10.25 -14.48
N PRO A 62 -19.88 10.48 -13.89
CA PRO A 62 -19.54 9.92 -12.59
C PRO A 62 -20.42 10.51 -11.51
N ILE A 63 -20.59 9.77 -10.42
CA ILE A 63 -21.22 10.29 -9.21
C ILE A 63 -20.14 10.99 -8.39
N GLU A 64 -20.41 12.23 -7.99
CA GLU A 64 -19.49 13.02 -7.17
C GLU A 64 -19.99 13.11 -5.72
N THR A 65 -19.11 12.86 -4.76
CA THR A 65 -19.34 13.10 -3.34
C THR A 65 -18.13 13.77 -2.71
N LYS A 66 -18.31 14.36 -1.53
CA LYS A 66 -17.27 15.12 -0.83
C LYS A 66 -17.14 14.64 0.59
N GLY A 67 -15.96 14.84 1.16
CA GLY A 67 -15.76 14.62 2.58
C GLY A 67 -14.41 15.13 3.05
N ILE A 68 -14.05 14.68 4.24
CA ILE A 68 -12.81 15.07 4.91
C ILE A 68 -12.11 13.79 5.35
N VAL A 69 -10.79 13.77 5.16
CA VAL A 69 -9.91 12.77 5.75
C VAL A 69 -8.96 13.46 6.73
N ASN A 70 -8.75 12.85 7.88
CA ASN A 70 -7.69 13.23 8.80
C ASN A 70 -6.66 12.11 8.84
N ARG A 71 -5.42 12.41 8.44
CA ARG A 71 -4.31 11.46 8.46
C ARG A 71 -3.28 11.88 9.49
N GLN A 72 -2.89 11.00 10.40
CA GLN A 72 -1.97 11.35 11.50
C GLN A 72 -0.88 10.30 11.68
N PRO A 73 0.35 10.70 12.05
CA PRO A 73 1.38 9.74 12.39
C PRO A 73 1.00 9.01 13.68
N ILE A 74 1.25 7.71 13.72
CA ILE A 74 1.08 6.87 14.90
C ILE A 74 2.37 6.08 15.15
N MET A 75 2.49 5.47 16.33
CA MET A 75 3.64 4.61 16.68
C MET A 75 5.00 5.27 16.47
N ALA A 76 5.10 6.55 16.85
CA ALA A 76 6.29 7.39 16.67
C ALA A 76 6.76 7.49 15.20
N GLY A 77 5.82 7.69 14.27
CA GLY A 77 6.09 7.92 12.84
C GLY A 77 6.41 6.66 12.04
N ARG A 78 6.05 5.47 12.57
CA ARG A 78 6.18 4.19 11.86
C ARG A 78 5.02 3.91 10.92
N TYR A 79 3.84 4.40 11.30
CA TYR A 79 2.62 4.26 10.51
C TYR A 79 1.85 5.56 10.52
N TYR A 80 0.90 5.66 9.61
CA TYR A 80 -0.05 6.75 9.50
C TYR A 80 -1.45 6.17 9.54
N LEU A 81 -2.31 6.75 10.38
CA LEU A 81 -3.73 6.40 10.45
C LEU A 81 -4.52 7.47 9.72
N ALA A 82 -5.28 7.08 8.69
CA ALA A 82 -6.24 7.94 8.02
C ALA A 82 -7.67 7.56 8.41
N ASP A 83 -8.43 8.57 8.86
CA ASP A 83 -9.83 8.45 9.24
C ASP A 83 -10.71 9.08 8.16
N PHE A 84 -11.50 8.27 7.46
CA PHE A 84 -12.41 8.68 6.40
C PHE A 84 -13.85 8.71 6.90
N ASN A 85 -14.53 9.82 6.67
CA ASN A 85 -15.97 9.94 6.83
C ASN A 85 -16.59 10.36 5.49
N VAL A 86 -17.54 9.58 5.00
CA VAL A 86 -18.27 9.85 3.76
C VAL A 86 -19.77 9.90 4.10
N GLU A 87 -20.39 11.07 3.98
CA GLU A 87 -21.80 11.22 4.33
C GLU A 87 -22.73 10.65 3.26
N MET A 88 -22.37 10.85 1.98
CA MET A 88 -23.19 10.53 0.82
C MET A 88 -22.47 9.52 -0.07
N LEU A 89 -23.13 8.41 -0.38
CA LEU A 89 -22.66 7.42 -1.36
C LEU A 89 -23.81 7.04 -2.31
N PRO A 90 -23.51 6.50 -3.51
CA PRO A 90 -24.53 5.92 -4.36
C PRO A 90 -25.26 4.77 -3.65
N GLY A 91 -26.58 4.86 -3.55
CA GLY A 91 -27.44 3.77 -3.10
C GLY A 91 -27.73 2.75 -4.20
N ALA A 92 -28.62 1.79 -3.91
CA ALA A 92 -28.99 0.73 -4.87
C ALA A 92 -29.65 1.28 -6.14
N SER A 93 -30.31 2.44 -6.04
CA SER A 93 -30.89 3.18 -7.16
C SER A 93 -29.85 3.84 -8.08
N GLY A 94 -28.61 3.97 -7.61
CA GLY A 94 -27.55 4.75 -8.24
C GLY A 94 -27.66 6.26 -8.01
N GLU A 95 -28.64 6.71 -7.21
CA GLU A 95 -28.71 8.08 -6.70
C GLU A 95 -27.93 8.20 -5.38
N LEU A 96 -27.53 9.42 -5.02
CA LEU A 96 -26.83 9.67 -3.76
C LEU A 96 -27.79 9.51 -2.57
N GLU A 97 -27.39 8.67 -1.62
CA GLU A 97 -28.10 8.40 -0.38
C GLU A 97 -27.17 8.63 0.81
N ARG A 98 -27.75 8.96 1.97
CA ARG A 98 -26.98 9.10 3.21
C ARG A 98 -26.50 7.72 3.65
N ALA A 99 -25.19 7.51 3.69
CA ALA A 99 -24.58 6.22 4.00
C ALA A 99 -23.87 6.20 5.37
N ASN A 100 -23.47 7.37 5.91
CA ASN A 100 -22.63 7.48 7.11
C ASN A 100 -21.45 6.48 7.07
N PHE A 101 -20.81 6.39 5.91
CA PHE A 101 -19.72 5.44 5.69
C PHE A 101 -18.47 5.91 6.43
N GLN A 102 -17.82 4.95 7.08
CA GLN A 102 -16.60 5.16 7.85
C GLN A 102 -15.54 4.18 7.37
N GLY A 103 -14.41 4.72 6.97
CA GLY A 103 -13.22 3.96 6.59
C GLY A 103 -12.05 4.34 7.48
N LYS A 104 -11.16 3.37 7.73
CA LYS A 104 -9.87 3.61 8.34
C LYS A 104 -8.79 2.94 7.52
N GLU A 105 -7.68 3.65 7.37
CA GLU A 105 -6.51 3.15 6.68
C GLU A 105 -5.28 3.27 7.58
N ILE A 106 -4.47 2.21 7.64
CA ILE A 106 -3.16 2.24 8.29
C ILE A 106 -2.10 2.04 7.21
N GLU A 107 -1.28 3.06 6.98
CA GLU A 107 -0.20 3.06 5.99
C GLU A 107 1.16 2.99 6.68
N GLY A 108 2.13 2.29 6.10
CA GLY A 108 3.48 2.16 6.63
C GLY A 108 4.50 1.71 5.58
N TYR A 109 5.73 1.50 6.02
CA TYR A 109 6.79 0.95 5.19
C TYR A 109 7.52 -0.18 5.93
N ASP A 110 7.60 -1.35 5.30
CA ASP A 110 8.34 -2.49 5.83
C ASP A 110 9.77 -2.43 5.30
N ASN A 111 10.73 -2.14 6.18
CA ASN A 111 12.15 -2.05 5.82
C ASN A 111 12.77 -3.42 5.46
N ILE A 112 12.21 -4.53 5.94
CA ILE A 112 12.69 -5.88 5.62
C ILE A 112 12.20 -6.28 4.23
N LYS A 113 10.90 -6.09 3.96
CA LYS A 113 10.31 -6.38 2.63
C LYS A 113 10.63 -5.32 1.59
N GLN A 114 11.05 -4.13 2.02
CA GLN A 114 11.23 -2.94 1.20
C GLN A 114 9.98 -2.60 0.39
N ARG A 115 8.82 -2.59 1.06
CA ARG A 115 7.51 -2.31 0.46
C ARG A 115 6.72 -1.35 1.34
N PHE A 116 5.96 -0.48 0.69
CA PHE A 116 4.89 0.21 1.38
C PHE A 116 3.79 -0.81 1.68
N VAL A 117 3.13 -0.64 2.80
CA VAL A 117 2.02 -1.49 3.23
C VAL A 117 0.85 -0.59 3.60
N SER A 118 -0.36 -0.99 3.21
CA SER A 118 -1.58 -0.34 3.67
C SER A 118 -2.60 -1.39 4.11
N VAL A 119 -3.40 -1.06 5.11
CA VAL A 119 -4.51 -1.89 5.58
C VAL A 119 -5.76 -1.02 5.65
N TRP A 120 -6.78 -1.42 4.91
CA TRP A 120 -8.08 -0.76 4.88
C TRP A 120 -9.14 -1.59 5.60
N ILE A 121 -9.96 -0.91 6.41
CA ILE A 121 -11.17 -1.42 7.03
C ILE A 121 -12.29 -0.39 6.92
N ASP A 122 -13.54 -0.85 6.86
CA ASP A 122 -14.71 0.03 6.81
C ASP A 122 -15.93 -0.58 7.52
N ASN A 123 -17.01 0.19 7.62
CA ASN A 123 -18.27 -0.24 8.20
C ASN A 123 -19.28 -0.82 7.18
N ALA A 124 -18.89 -0.98 5.92
CA ALA A 124 -19.72 -1.58 4.87
C ALA A 124 -19.39 -3.06 4.63
N SER A 125 -18.25 -3.53 5.12
CA SER A 125 -17.79 -4.91 4.99
C SER A 125 -17.13 -5.43 6.28
N THR A 126 -16.96 -6.74 6.36
CA THR A 126 -16.15 -7.39 7.41
C THR A 126 -14.77 -7.82 6.90
N SER A 127 -14.50 -7.55 5.62
CA SER A 127 -13.26 -7.91 4.95
C SER A 127 -12.21 -6.84 5.24
N VAL A 128 -10.98 -7.28 5.49
CA VAL A 128 -9.81 -6.40 5.57
C VAL A 128 -9.10 -6.45 4.22
N THR A 129 -8.84 -5.28 3.63
CA THR A 129 -8.00 -5.21 2.42
C THR A 129 -6.57 -4.87 2.83
N VAL A 130 -5.62 -5.69 2.42
CA VAL A 130 -4.19 -5.48 2.67
C VAL A 130 -3.52 -5.20 1.34
N PHE A 131 -2.79 -4.10 1.30
CA PHE A 131 -2.07 -3.63 0.13
C PHE A 131 -0.57 -3.75 0.33
N GLU A 132 0.12 -4.07 -0.76
CA GLU A 132 1.56 -3.87 -0.88
C GLU A 132 1.83 -2.86 -1.99
N GLY A 133 2.83 -2.01 -1.79
CA GLY A 133 3.08 -0.90 -2.70
C GLY A 133 4.53 -0.51 -2.90
N THR A 134 4.71 0.34 -3.90
CA THR A 134 5.97 0.94 -4.31
C THR A 134 5.80 2.45 -4.44
N TYR A 135 6.91 3.17 -4.54
CA TYR A 135 6.93 4.60 -4.81
C TYR A 135 7.84 4.90 -5.99
N ASP A 136 7.33 5.65 -6.96
CA ASP A 136 8.09 6.18 -8.08
C ASP A 136 8.42 7.66 -7.83
N ALA A 137 9.69 7.97 -7.59
CA ALA A 137 10.13 9.31 -7.25
C ALA A 137 9.98 10.33 -8.41
N PRO A 138 10.29 10.02 -9.67
CA PRO A 138 10.10 10.95 -10.79
C PRO A 138 8.65 11.43 -10.96
N SER A 139 7.66 10.53 -10.82
CA SER A 139 6.24 10.88 -10.89
C SER A 139 5.61 11.22 -9.54
N ARG A 140 6.37 11.09 -8.45
CA ARG A 140 5.91 11.23 -7.05
C ARG A 140 4.64 10.44 -6.75
N THR A 141 4.62 9.19 -7.20
CA THR A 141 3.41 8.33 -7.17
C THR A 141 3.64 7.08 -6.33
N PHE A 142 2.81 6.87 -5.31
CA PHE A 142 2.64 5.57 -4.68
C PHE A 142 1.77 4.70 -5.56
N THR A 143 2.13 3.42 -5.72
CA THR A 143 1.27 2.42 -6.35
C THR A 143 1.09 1.26 -5.40
N TYR A 144 -0.15 0.99 -5.02
CA TYR A 144 -0.55 -0.12 -4.17
C TYR A 144 -1.33 -1.15 -4.98
N ILE A 145 -1.15 -2.43 -4.66
CA ILE A 145 -1.90 -3.54 -5.25
C ILE A 145 -2.49 -4.40 -4.13
N ALA A 146 -3.69 -4.93 -4.37
CA ALA A 146 -4.35 -5.88 -3.49
C ALA A 146 -5.29 -6.82 -4.26
N GLU A 147 -5.80 -7.82 -3.56
CA GLU A 147 -6.99 -8.56 -3.99
C GLU A 147 -8.14 -8.24 -3.01
N THR A 148 -9.28 -7.80 -3.54
CA THR A 148 -10.50 -7.64 -2.76
C THR A 148 -11.47 -8.78 -3.07
N ALA A 149 -12.35 -9.10 -2.13
CA ALA A 149 -13.41 -10.07 -2.33
C ALA A 149 -14.76 -9.45 -1.96
N PRO A 150 -15.31 -8.55 -2.81
CA PRO A 150 -16.57 -7.87 -2.52
C PRO A 150 -17.77 -8.81 -2.56
N GLN A 151 -17.63 -10.00 -3.16
CA GLN A 151 -18.67 -11.03 -3.24
C GLN A 151 -18.07 -12.40 -2.88
N PRO A 152 -18.82 -13.29 -2.21
CA PRO A 152 -18.36 -14.65 -1.92
C PRO A 152 -17.86 -15.36 -3.18
N GLY A 153 -16.65 -15.90 -3.12
CA GLY A 153 -16.04 -16.67 -4.22
C GLY A 153 -15.50 -15.84 -5.40
N LYS A 154 -15.65 -14.50 -5.39
CA LYS A 154 -15.12 -13.63 -6.44
C LYS A 154 -14.03 -12.72 -5.88
N ARG A 155 -12.80 -12.94 -6.34
CA ARG A 155 -11.67 -12.05 -6.08
C ARG A 155 -11.49 -11.09 -7.25
N THR A 156 -11.24 -9.83 -6.92
CA THR A 156 -10.95 -8.77 -7.87
C THR A 156 -9.58 -8.20 -7.53
N LYS A 157 -8.66 -8.22 -8.50
CA LYS A 157 -7.39 -7.50 -8.35
C LYS A 157 -7.66 -6.02 -8.43
N VAL A 158 -7.04 -5.27 -7.53
CA VAL A 158 -7.17 -3.83 -7.47
C VAL A 158 -5.81 -3.18 -7.46
N ARG A 159 -5.73 -1.98 -8.03
CA ARG A 159 -4.55 -1.14 -8.01
C ARG A 159 -4.97 0.26 -7.64
N GLU A 160 -4.24 0.86 -6.71
CA GLU A 160 -4.42 2.22 -6.28
C GLU A 160 -3.16 3.02 -6.64
N GLN A 161 -3.35 4.24 -7.12
CA GLN A 161 -2.27 5.18 -7.37
C GLN A 161 -2.51 6.49 -6.65
N ILE A 162 -1.64 6.82 -5.70
CA ILE A 162 -1.64 8.10 -5.00
C ILE A 162 -0.52 8.97 -5.57
N ARG A 163 -0.87 10.07 -6.22
CA ARG A 163 0.09 10.99 -6.84
C ARG A 163 0.14 12.30 -6.09
N LEU A 164 1.32 12.64 -5.58
CA LEU A 164 1.59 13.91 -4.90
C LEU A 164 1.79 15.01 -5.94
N ILE A 165 0.88 15.98 -5.98
CA ILE A 165 0.97 17.10 -6.93
C ILE A 165 1.85 18.20 -6.33
N ASP A 166 1.47 18.69 -5.15
CA ASP A 166 2.20 19.69 -4.38
C ASP A 166 1.91 19.51 -2.87
N GLY A 167 2.39 20.42 -2.02
CA GLY A 167 2.19 20.31 -0.56
C GLY A 167 0.74 20.48 -0.08
N ASN A 168 -0.14 20.94 -0.96
CA ASN A 168 -1.55 21.24 -0.70
C ASN A 168 -2.52 20.41 -1.55
N HIS A 169 -2.03 19.60 -2.49
CA HIS A 169 -2.85 18.79 -3.38
C HIS A 169 -2.24 17.42 -3.69
N TYR A 170 -3.07 16.39 -3.68
CA TYR A 170 -2.74 15.06 -4.22
C TYR A 170 -3.98 14.40 -4.82
N THR A 171 -3.78 13.35 -5.61
CA THR A 171 -4.88 12.58 -6.20
C THR A 171 -4.74 11.10 -5.88
N LEU A 172 -5.87 10.39 -5.82
CA LEU A 172 -5.94 8.94 -5.77
C LEU A 172 -6.75 8.44 -6.97
N GLU A 173 -6.23 7.46 -7.69
CA GLU A 173 -6.96 6.72 -8.72
C GLU A 173 -7.02 5.24 -8.35
N TRP A 174 -8.21 4.64 -8.46
CA TRP A 174 -8.42 3.24 -8.15
C TRP A 174 -8.87 2.49 -9.40
N PHE A 175 -8.23 1.36 -9.64
CA PHE A 175 -8.45 0.49 -10.78
C PHE A 175 -8.87 -0.89 -10.29
N GLU A 176 -9.84 -1.47 -10.98
CA GLU A 176 -10.29 -2.84 -10.76
C GLU A 176 -10.10 -3.67 -12.02
N GLU A 177 -9.67 -4.93 -11.86
CA GLU A 177 -9.60 -5.87 -12.97
C GLU A 177 -11.00 -6.45 -13.28
N HIS A 178 -11.51 -6.15 -14.47
CA HIS A 178 -12.77 -6.66 -15.00
C HIS A 178 -12.48 -7.39 -16.31
N ALA A 179 -12.74 -8.70 -16.34
CA ALA A 179 -12.48 -9.56 -17.51
C ALA A 179 -11.04 -9.44 -18.07
N GLY A 180 -10.05 -9.38 -17.17
CA GLY A 180 -8.64 -9.30 -17.52
C GLY A 180 -8.15 -7.92 -17.98
N ARG A 181 -8.96 -6.88 -17.81
CA ARG A 181 -8.57 -5.48 -18.09
C ARG A 181 -8.78 -4.62 -16.86
N GLU A 182 -7.83 -3.74 -16.60
CA GLU A 182 -8.00 -2.72 -15.56
C GLU A 182 -8.95 -1.62 -16.05
N ILE A 183 -9.91 -1.28 -15.19
CA ILE A 183 -10.85 -0.18 -15.40
C ILE A 183 -10.72 0.76 -14.21
N LYS A 184 -10.52 2.06 -14.47
CA LYS A 184 -10.57 3.08 -13.43
C LYS A 184 -12.01 3.21 -12.92
N THR A 185 -12.24 2.88 -11.66
CA THR A 185 -13.59 2.93 -11.04
C THR A 185 -13.74 4.11 -10.07
N ILE A 186 -12.66 4.58 -9.46
CA ILE A 186 -12.67 5.72 -8.55
C ILE A 186 -11.55 6.71 -8.88
N GLU A 187 -11.85 8.00 -8.74
CA GLU A 187 -10.89 9.09 -8.73
C GLU A 187 -11.18 10.01 -7.55
N ILE A 188 -10.15 10.39 -6.79
CA ILE A 188 -10.28 11.30 -5.67
C ILE A 188 -9.26 12.43 -5.81
N ALA A 189 -9.73 13.67 -5.71
CA ALA A 189 -8.88 14.84 -5.62
C ALA A 189 -8.90 15.38 -4.19
N TYR A 190 -7.71 15.55 -3.60
CA TYR A 190 -7.55 16.05 -2.24
C TYR A 190 -6.97 17.46 -2.26
N SER A 191 -7.46 18.30 -1.36
CA SER A 191 -6.91 19.62 -1.06
C SER A 191 -6.77 19.81 0.43
N ARG A 192 -5.72 20.51 0.87
CA ARG A 192 -5.53 20.83 2.30
C ARG A 192 -6.79 21.48 2.87
N ALA A 193 -7.21 20.99 4.03
CA ALA A 193 -8.25 21.68 4.78
C ALA A 193 -7.66 22.96 5.37
N SER A 194 -8.33 24.08 5.13
CA SER A 194 -8.09 25.39 5.74
C SER A 194 -8.50 25.41 7.21
#